data_AF-A0AA86S302-F1
#
_entry.id   AF-A0AA86S302-F1
#
_cell.length_a   1.000
_cell.length_b   1.000
_cell.length_c   1.000
_cell.angle_alpha   90.00
_cell.angle_beta   90.00
_cell.angle_gamma   90.00
#
_symmetry.space_group_name_H-M   'P 1'
#
loop_
_entity.id
_entity.type
_entity.pdbx_description
1 polymer ?
#
loop_
_entity_poly.entity_id
_entity_poly.type
_entity_poly.pdbx_seq_one_letter_code
_entity_poly.pdbx_strand_id
1 'polypeptide(L)'
;MGRRFFELLYCGNHFIRTNKFAAFYLNSMFYHSSKDAPSLQWYQNEFLKVKELTHLLGNVDEVNARLVDVKSNSTFFDDDIEREMSTFKSLVRELVGSAIVQHKMKHVQASFITNAKHESFTPFSKATERDHMVVDSLTKVSNFLNVSAQQRKVVHLRVCPQVTQHRIWTGALKEVLNDFAVDLDFLSSQGLNNDALLRGQIVHSCLKFLTEIGVFSDTESSSWMKLSPSKMLASDPRKWDVLVMFNDLIECCKKEVRLKFHVAKAEIMKEGLLHIKDVSVDNSVGYKEAQHQESLVRKKLSKMLGHSSRCIFTLLLYYLYGRVVDIEVDMRGGVYANGSDGKFCLFMGRILTSDSEKMVGRGVKQLDRALGIFKFVWEMAGMKGNLDLQGHMWCVGADSRVVRYRGNTYFVHGICL
;
A
#
# COMPACT_ATOMS: atom_id res chain seq x y z
N MET A 1 19.58 31.87 19.56
CA MET A 1 19.96 31.49 18.18
C MET A 1 18.80 30.80 17.44
N GLY A 2 17.60 31.38 17.52
CA GLY A 2 16.43 31.00 16.74
C GLY A 2 15.94 32.26 16.06
N ARG A 3 15.97 32.25 14.72
CA ARG A 3 15.40 33.23 13.76
C ARG A 3 16.10 33.22 12.39
N ARG A 4 17.10 32.37 12.15
CA ARG A 4 17.75 32.20 10.83
C ARG A 4 17.43 30.89 10.08
N PHE A 5 16.59 30.02 10.63
CA PHE A 5 16.12 28.80 9.93
C PHE A 5 14.73 28.94 9.30
N PHE A 6 14.00 30.03 9.60
CA PHE A 6 12.65 30.26 9.08
C PHE A 6 12.62 30.93 7.69
N GLU A 7 13.71 31.55 7.25
CA GLU A 7 13.77 32.25 5.94
C GLU A 7 14.23 31.35 4.77
N LEU A 8 14.70 30.13 5.03
CA LEU A 8 15.18 29.21 3.99
C LEU A 8 14.16 28.17 3.52
N LEU A 9 13.05 27.96 4.24
CA LEU A 9 11.98 27.04 3.83
C LEU A 9 10.85 27.72 3.05
N TYR A 10 10.72 29.05 3.11
CA TYR A 10 9.63 29.80 2.47
C TYR A 10 10.05 30.75 1.33
N CYS A 11 11.35 30.87 1.04
CA CYS A 11 11.87 31.70 -0.07
C CYS A 11 12.69 30.90 -1.10
N GLY A 12 12.26 29.67 -1.41
CA GLY A 12 12.64 28.96 -2.63
C GLY A 12 11.42 28.92 -3.55
N ASN A 13 11.46 29.62 -4.69
CA ASN A 13 10.38 29.71 -5.67
C ASN A 13 9.76 28.35 -6.06
N HIS A 14 8.75 27.86 -5.34
CA HIS A 14 7.76 26.88 -5.82
C HIS A 14 6.51 26.98 -4.92
N PHE A 15 5.34 27.21 -5.54
CA PHE A 15 4.06 27.63 -4.93
C PHE A 15 3.90 29.12 -4.61
N ILE A 16 4.15 30.00 -5.61
CA ILE A 16 3.45 31.28 -5.65
C ILE A 16 2.04 31.02 -6.19
N ARG A 17 1.08 30.86 -5.28
CA ARG A 17 -0.36 30.92 -5.58
C ARG A 17 -0.66 32.35 -6.04
N THR A 18 -0.74 32.58 -7.35
CA THR A 18 -1.35 33.82 -7.84
C THR A 18 -2.83 33.79 -7.46
N ASN A 19 -3.19 34.74 -6.61
CA ASN A 19 -4.50 34.92 -6.03
C ASN A 19 -5.55 35.20 -7.13
N LYS A 20 -6.12 34.14 -7.72
CA LYS A 20 -7.40 34.20 -8.44
C LYS A 20 -8.36 33.26 -7.75
N PHE A 21 -9.05 33.79 -6.74
CA PHE A 21 -10.24 33.18 -6.17
C PHE A 21 -11.30 33.06 -7.28
N ALA A 22 -11.52 31.83 -7.75
CA ALA A 22 -12.85 31.36 -8.08
C ALA A 22 -13.08 30.16 -7.16
N ALA A 23 -13.99 30.30 -6.19
CA ALA A 23 -14.43 29.19 -5.37
C ALA A 23 -15.15 28.18 -6.28
N PHE A 24 -14.43 27.17 -6.76
CA PHE A 24 -15.01 26.04 -7.46
C PHE A 24 -15.68 25.15 -6.43
N TYR A 25 -16.95 25.43 -6.13
CA TYR A 25 -17.85 24.48 -5.48
C TYR A 25 -18.07 23.31 -6.44
N LEU A 26 -17.13 22.36 -6.47
CA LEU A 26 -17.25 21.11 -7.19
C LEU A 26 -18.16 20.19 -6.39
N ASN A 27 -19.46 20.23 -6.69
CA ASN A 27 -20.35 19.12 -6.38
C ASN A 27 -19.76 17.89 -7.08
N SER A 28 -19.21 17.00 -6.28
CA SER A 28 -18.71 15.71 -6.71
C SER A 28 -19.90 14.87 -7.15
N MET A 29 -20.33 15.01 -8.40
CA MET A 29 -21.09 13.95 -9.03
C MET A 29 -20.16 12.75 -9.11
N PHE A 30 -20.42 11.74 -8.27
CA PHE A 30 -19.88 10.41 -8.47
C PHE A 30 -20.21 9.99 -9.91
N TYR A 31 -19.21 9.96 -10.79
CA TYR A 31 -19.35 9.51 -12.18
C TYR A 31 -19.50 7.98 -12.20
N HIS A 32 -20.57 7.49 -11.60
CA HIS A 32 -20.94 6.08 -11.59
C HIS A 32 -22.44 6.00 -11.85
N SER A 33 -22.86 6.20 -13.11
CA SER A 33 -24.12 5.69 -13.69
C SER A 33 -24.56 6.47 -14.94
N SER A 34 -23.88 6.30 -16.07
CA SER A 34 -24.61 6.31 -17.34
C SER A 34 -24.19 5.10 -18.17
N LYS A 35 -25.17 4.31 -18.60
CA LYS A 35 -24.96 3.16 -19.51
C LYS A 35 -24.52 3.60 -20.91
N ASP A 36 -24.58 4.90 -21.19
CA ASP A 36 -24.18 5.49 -22.46
C ASP A 36 -22.76 6.05 -22.34
N ALA A 37 -21.94 5.73 -23.34
CA ALA A 37 -20.60 6.29 -23.48
C ALA A 37 -20.69 7.83 -23.59
N PRO A 38 -19.84 8.59 -22.87
CA PRO A 38 -19.82 10.04 -22.99
C PRO A 38 -19.61 10.50 -24.44
N SER A 39 -20.21 11.63 -24.81
CA SER A 39 -20.03 12.20 -26.15
C SER A 39 -18.59 12.67 -26.37
N LEU A 40 -18.15 12.77 -27.63
CA LEU A 40 -16.83 13.30 -27.96
C LEU A 40 -16.61 14.73 -27.40
N GLN A 41 -17.66 15.56 -27.42
CA GLN A 41 -17.63 16.91 -26.86
C GLN A 41 -17.39 16.90 -25.35
N TRP A 42 -17.99 15.95 -24.62
CA TRP A 42 -17.72 15.80 -23.19
C TRP A 42 -16.25 15.49 -22.93
N TYR A 43 -15.68 14.54 -23.68
CA TYR A 43 -14.27 14.19 -23.57
C TYR A 43 -13.34 15.38 -23.83
N GLN A 44 -13.62 16.19 -24.84
CA GLN A 44 -12.85 17.40 -25.14
C GLN A 44 -12.89 18.41 -23.99
N ASN A 45 -14.08 18.65 -23.41
CA ASN A 45 -14.25 19.59 -22.31
C ASN A 45 -13.53 19.12 -21.03
N GLU A 46 -13.70 17.86 -20.65
CA GLU A 46 -13.05 17.31 -19.45
C GLU A 46 -11.55 17.16 -19.62
N PHE A 47 -11.06 16.97 -20.85
CA PHE A 47 -9.62 16.90 -21.11
C PHE A 47 -8.90 18.21 -20.81
N LEU A 48 -9.54 19.36 -21.03
CA LEU A 48 -8.97 20.66 -20.63
C LEU A 48 -8.77 20.72 -19.12
N LYS A 49 -9.76 20.30 -18.33
CA LYS A 49 -9.63 20.23 -16.86
C LYS A 49 -8.54 19.26 -16.43
N VAL A 50 -8.44 18.11 -17.09
CA VAL A 50 -7.39 17.13 -16.83
C VAL A 50 -5.99 17.70 -17.12
N LYS A 51 -5.82 18.50 -18.18
CA LYS A 51 -4.56 19.21 -18.45
C LYS A 51 -4.22 20.23 -17.35
N GLU A 52 -5.20 21.00 -16.90
CA GLU A 52 -5.02 21.97 -15.81
C GLU A 52 -4.59 21.25 -14.52
N LEU A 53 -5.29 20.18 -14.14
CA LEU A 53 -4.95 19.35 -12.97
C LEU A 53 -3.58 18.68 -13.10
N THR A 54 -3.19 18.24 -14.30
CA THR A 54 -1.85 17.68 -14.55
C THR A 54 -0.77 18.72 -14.23
N HIS A 55 -0.96 19.97 -14.64
CA HIS A 55 -0.03 21.05 -14.33
C HIS A 55 0.02 21.37 -12.83
N LEU A 56 -1.14 21.42 -12.17
CA LEU A 56 -1.25 21.74 -10.75
C LEU A 56 -0.61 20.64 -9.87
N LEU A 57 -0.84 19.37 -10.23
CA LEU A 57 -0.42 18.20 -9.46
C LEU A 57 0.93 17.61 -9.93
N GLY A 58 1.65 18.25 -10.85
CA GLY A 58 2.79 17.63 -11.55
C GLY A 58 3.94 17.14 -10.65
N ASN A 59 4.07 17.69 -9.43
CA ASN A 59 5.03 17.26 -8.40
C ASN A 59 4.38 16.47 -7.26
N VAL A 60 3.08 16.20 -7.32
CA VAL A 60 2.33 15.48 -6.29
C VAL A 60 2.03 14.08 -6.81
N ASP A 61 2.28 13.09 -5.96
CA ASP A 61 1.88 11.71 -6.17
C ASP A 61 1.06 11.25 -4.96
N GLU A 62 0.13 10.33 -5.19
CA GLU A 62 -0.62 9.68 -4.12
C GLU A 62 -0.14 8.24 -4.02
N VAL A 63 0.59 7.95 -2.95
CA VAL A 63 1.18 6.64 -2.69
C VAL A 63 0.57 6.07 -1.43
N ASN A 64 -0.30 5.08 -1.61
CA ASN A 64 -0.96 4.37 -0.54
C ASN A 64 -1.74 5.30 0.42
N ALA A 65 -2.69 6.06 -0.13
CA ALA A 65 -3.54 7.02 0.56
C ALA A 65 -2.79 8.21 1.19
N ARG A 66 -1.53 8.47 0.79
CA ARG A 66 -0.75 9.60 1.26
C ARG A 66 -0.28 10.45 0.09
N LEU A 67 -0.47 11.76 0.20
CA LEU A 67 0.11 12.71 -0.72
C LEU A 67 1.61 12.85 -0.45
N VAL A 68 2.41 12.75 -1.51
CA VAL A 68 3.85 12.83 -1.44
C VAL A 68 4.36 13.79 -2.49
N ASP A 69 5.21 14.74 -2.07
CA ASP A 69 5.97 15.56 -3.00
C ASP A 69 7.07 14.70 -3.65
N VAL A 70 7.09 14.67 -4.98
CA VAL A 70 7.96 13.79 -5.77
C VAL A 70 9.42 14.26 -5.75
N LYS A 71 9.67 15.54 -5.47
CA LYS A 71 11.03 16.10 -5.43
C LYS A 71 11.71 15.80 -4.09
N SER A 72 11.03 16.09 -2.97
CA SER A 72 11.53 15.90 -1.61
C SER A 72 11.27 14.50 -1.06
N ASN A 73 10.33 13.76 -1.64
CA ASN A 73 9.80 12.50 -1.12
C ASN A 73 9.18 12.64 0.28
N SER A 74 8.73 13.85 0.64
CA SER A 74 8.05 14.12 1.91
C SER A 74 6.54 13.92 1.76
N THR A 75 5.95 13.23 2.73
CA THR A 75 4.50 13.18 2.90
C THR A 75 3.99 14.53 3.39
N PHE A 76 2.83 14.95 2.91
CA PHE A 76 2.10 16.09 3.43
C PHE A 76 0.60 15.80 3.46
N PHE A 77 -0.18 16.65 4.11
CA PHE A 77 -1.63 16.51 4.17
C PHE A 77 -2.26 17.83 3.75
N ASP A 78 -3.15 17.77 2.77
CA ASP A 78 -3.88 18.91 2.23
C ASP A 78 -5.18 18.40 1.59
N ASP A 79 -6.31 18.65 2.27
CA ASP A 79 -7.63 18.15 1.87
C ASP A 79 -8.06 18.64 0.47
N ASP A 80 -7.59 19.81 0.04
CA ASP A 80 -7.90 20.35 -1.26
C ASP A 80 -7.11 19.64 -2.36
N ILE A 81 -5.80 19.43 -2.14
CA ILE A 81 -4.96 18.65 -3.07
C ILE A 81 -5.44 17.18 -3.13
N GLU A 82 -5.90 16.60 -2.02
CA GLU A 82 -6.49 15.24 -2.01
C GLU A 82 -7.75 15.17 -2.89
N ARG A 83 -8.62 16.20 -2.80
CA ARG A 83 -9.83 16.32 -3.61
C ARG A 83 -9.51 16.49 -5.10
N GLU A 84 -8.52 17.31 -5.41
CA GLU A 84 -8.03 17.54 -6.78
C GLU A 84 -7.42 16.27 -7.36
N MET A 85 -6.59 15.55 -6.60
CA MET A 85 -6.01 14.27 -7.00
C MET A 85 -7.10 13.21 -7.27
N SER A 86 -8.08 13.08 -6.38
CA SER A 86 -9.21 12.17 -6.55
C SER A 86 -10.02 12.49 -7.82
N THR A 87 -10.27 13.79 -8.06
CA THR A 87 -10.94 14.28 -9.27
C THR A 87 -10.14 13.96 -10.52
N PHE A 88 -8.84 14.26 -10.51
CA PHE A 88 -7.91 13.97 -11.60
C PHE A 88 -7.90 12.48 -11.97
N LYS A 89 -7.70 11.60 -10.98
CA LYS A 89 -7.70 10.15 -11.20
C LYS A 89 -9.05 9.66 -11.73
N SER A 90 -10.16 10.22 -11.25
CA SER A 90 -11.49 9.87 -11.74
C SER A 90 -11.71 10.23 -13.21
N LEU A 91 -11.34 11.45 -13.61
CA LEU A 91 -11.47 11.89 -15.00
C LEU A 91 -10.55 11.09 -15.92
N VAL A 92 -9.32 10.80 -15.48
CA VAL A 92 -8.38 9.98 -16.25
C VAL A 92 -8.92 8.57 -16.49
N ARG A 93 -9.53 7.91 -15.49
CA ARG A 93 -10.18 6.60 -15.67
C ARG A 93 -11.23 6.63 -16.78
N GLU A 94 -12.05 7.67 -16.85
CA GLU A 94 -13.04 7.82 -17.92
C GLU A 94 -12.40 8.05 -19.29
N LEU A 95 -11.36 8.89 -19.36
CA LEU A 95 -10.61 9.16 -20.60
C LEU A 95 -9.93 7.91 -21.16
N VAL A 96 -9.38 7.05 -20.29
CA VAL A 96 -8.79 5.77 -20.69
C VAL A 96 -9.81 4.86 -21.37
N GLY A 97 -11.09 4.96 -21.00
CA GLY A 97 -12.19 4.24 -21.64
C GLY A 97 -12.58 4.76 -23.03
N SER A 98 -12.13 5.94 -23.44
CA SER A 98 -12.50 6.54 -24.72
C SER A 98 -11.98 5.74 -25.92
N ALA A 99 -12.74 5.72 -27.01
CA ALA A 99 -12.37 5.00 -28.23
C ALA A 99 -11.01 5.45 -28.79
N ILE A 100 -10.70 6.75 -28.69
CA ILE A 100 -9.44 7.34 -29.17
C ILE A 100 -8.24 6.79 -28.37
N VAL A 101 -8.32 6.82 -27.04
CA VAL A 101 -7.24 6.32 -26.18
C VAL A 101 -7.09 4.81 -26.34
N GLN A 102 -8.20 4.07 -26.40
CA GLN A 102 -8.18 2.62 -26.65
C GLN A 102 -7.55 2.27 -27.99
N HIS A 103 -7.84 3.02 -29.06
CA HIS A 103 -7.24 2.79 -30.37
C HIS A 103 -5.72 3.04 -30.36
N LYS A 104 -5.26 4.15 -29.76
CA LYS A 104 -3.83 4.45 -29.61
C LYS A 104 -3.10 3.36 -28.82
N MET A 105 -3.69 2.92 -27.72
CA MET A 105 -3.12 1.87 -26.88
C MET A 105 -2.99 0.53 -27.61
N LYS A 106 -3.96 0.15 -28.46
CA LYS A 106 -3.85 -1.06 -29.31
C LYS A 106 -2.64 -0.98 -30.23
N HIS A 107 -2.42 0.18 -30.85
CA HIS A 107 -1.28 0.38 -31.75
C HIS A 107 0.06 0.26 -31.00
N VAL A 108 0.17 0.87 -29.81
CA VAL A 108 1.35 0.76 -28.94
C VAL A 108 1.62 -0.70 -28.57
N GLN A 109 0.61 -1.45 -28.15
CA GLN A 109 0.82 -2.86 -27.80
C GLN A 109 1.24 -3.69 -29.02
N ALA A 110 0.62 -3.48 -30.18
CA ALA A 110 0.98 -4.16 -31.41
C ALA A 110 2.42 -3.87 -31.85
N SER A 111 2.91 -2.63 -31.67
CA SER A 111 4.28 -2.27 -32.04
C SER A 111 5.35 -2.85 -31.12
N PHE A 112 5.00 -3.14 -29.85
CA PHE A 112 5.98 -3.61 -28.86
C PHE A 112 5.89 -5.11 -28.54
N ILE A 113 4.81 -5.80 -28.95
CA ILE A 113 4.59 -7.23 -28.71
C ILE A 113 4.71 -7.98 -30.04
N THR A 114 5.85 -8.62 -30.29
CA THR A 114 6.21 -9.29 -31.54
C THR A 114 5.41 -10.57 -31.88
N ASN A 115 4.50 -11.03 -31.01
CA ASN A 115 3.80 -12.32 -31.16
C ASN A 115 2.26 -12.25 -31.17
N ALA A 116 1.64 -11.07 -31.31
CA ALA A 116 0.18 -10.95 -31.29
C ALA A 116 -0.46 -11.29 -32.65
N LYS A 117 -0.45 -12.57 -33.05
CA LYS A 117 -1.30 -13.11 -34.14
C LYS A 117 -2.71 -13.51 -33.69
N HIS A 118 -3.09 -13.24 -32.44
CA HIS A 118 -4.41 -13.58 -31.90
C HIS A 118 -5.21 -12.34 -31.49
N GLU A 119 -6.52 -12.44 -31.72
CA GLU A 119 -7.57 -11.42 -31.64
C GLU A 119 -7.49 -10.44 -30.46
N SER A 120 -7.78 -9.18 -30.76
CA SER A 120 -8.56 -8.21 -29.97
C SER A 120 -8.28 -8.03 -28.46
N PHE A 121 -7.08 -8.27 -27.94
CA PHE A 121 -6.80 -7.93 -26.54
C PHE A 121 -6.72 -6.41 -26.36
N THR A 122 -7.63 -5.85 -25.56
CA THR A 122 -7.73 -4.41 -25.28
C THR A 122 -7.88 -4.19 -23.78
N PRO A 123 -6.77 -4.10 -23.03
CA PRO A 123 -6.84 -3.94 -21.58
C PRO A 123 -7.52 -2.62 -21.21
N PHE A 124 -8.28 -2.61 -20.11
CA PHE A 124 -9.00 -1.43 -19.62
C PHE A 124 -10.14 -0.96 -20.55
N SER A 125 -10.62 -1.82 -21.45
CA SER A 125 -11.77 -1.51 -22.32
C SER A 125 -13.08 -1.54 -21.54
N LYS A 126 -13.20 -2.42 -20.53
CA LYS A 126 -14.38 -2.51 -19.67
C LYS A 126 -14.28 -1.47 -18.54
N ALA A 127 -15.40 -0.83 -18.20
CA ALA A 127 -15.46 0.09 -17.07
C ALA A 127 -14.97 -0.57 -15.77
N THR A 128 -15.35 -1.82 -15.56
CA THR A 128 -14.94 -2.61 -14.40
C THR A 128 -13.43 -2.79 -14.28
N GLU A 129 -12.68 -2.86 -15.38
CA GLU A 129 -11.20 -2.96 -15.35
C GLU A 129 -10.55 -1.63 -14.93
N ARG A 130 -11.27 -0.51 -15.06
CA ARG A 130 -10.80 0.83 -14.72
C ARG A 130 -11.13 1.22 -13.28
N ASP A 131 -11.87 0.41 -12.53
CA ASP A 131 -12.19 0.71 -11.13
C ASP A 131 -10.93 0.79 -10.27
N HIS A 132 -10.94 1.72 -9.31
CA HIS A 132 -9.93 1.80 -8.25
C HIS A 132 -10.02 0.58 -7.32
N MET A 133 -8.87 0.08 -6.86
CA MET A 133 -8.80 -1.05 -5.94
C MET A 133 -7.73 -0.84 -4.86
N VAL A 134 -8.15 -0.98 -3.60
CA VAL A 134 -7.25 -1.12 -2.45
C VAL A 134 -7.07 -2.60 -2.12
N VAL A 135 -5.83 -3.08 -2.25
CA VAL A 135 -5.44 -4.45 -1.94
C VAL A 135 -5.05 -4.53 -0.46
N ASP A 136 -5.98 -5.02 0.36
CA ASP A 136 -5.88 -5.03 1.84
C ASP A 136 -6.17 -6.39 2.49
N SER A 137 -6.42 -7.43 1.68
CA SER A 137 -6.77 -8.77 2.16
C SER A 137 -6.54 -9.85 1.10
N LEU A 138 -6.23 -11.07 1.56
CA LEU A 138 -6.14 -12.24 0.68
C LEU A 138 -7.49 -12.55 0.02
N THR A 139 -8.61 -12.23 0.68
CA THR A 139 -9.96 -12.41 0.11
C THR A 139 -10.15 -11.55 -1.14
N LYS A 140 -9.75 -10.28 -1.14
CA LYS A 140 -9.86 -9.43 -2.33
C LYS A 140 -9.01 -9.97 -3.49
N VAL A 141 -7.76 -10.32 -3.22
CA VAL A 141 -6.85 -10.91 -4.23
C VAL A 141 -7.41 -12.22 -4.78
N SER A 142 -7.87 -13.09 -3.89
CA SER A 142 -8.44 -14.40 -4.26
C SER A 142 -9.73 -14.28 -5.07
N ASN A 143 -10.61 -13.33 -4.72
CA ASN A 143 -11.82 -13.05 -5.48
C ASN A 143 -11.48 -12.55 -6.88
N PHE A 144 -10.51 -11.63 -7.00
CA PHE A 144 -10.09 -11.09 -8.29
C PHE A 144 -9.49 -12.18 -9.21
N LEU A 145 -8.66 -13.07 -8.65
CA LEU A 145 -8.03 -14.18 -9.38
C LEU A 145 -8.97 -15.39 -9.58
N ASN A 146 -10.23 -15.30 -9.15
CA ASN A 146 -11.19 -16.41 -9.17
C ASN A 146 -10.68 -17.69 -8.47
N VAL A 147 -9.90 -17.52 -7.39
CA VAL A 147 -9.40 -18.64 -6.57
C VAL A 147 -10.56 -19.27 -5.81
N SER A 148 -10.74 -20.58 -6.00
CA SER A 148 -11.83 -21.35 -5.38
C SER A 148 -11.67 -21.45 -3.86
N ALA A 149 -12.75 -21.78 -3.15
CA ALA A 149 -12.72 -21.97 -1.69
C ALA A 149 -11.69 -23.04 -1.25
N GLN A 150 -11.52 -24.11 -2.03
CA GLN A 150 -10.53 -25.14 -1.72
C GLN A 150 -9.09 -24.62 -1.91
N GLN A 151 -8.83 -23.86 -2.97
CA GLN A 151 -7.52 -23.26 -3.19
C GLN A 151 -7.21 -22.18 -2.14
N ARG A 152 -8.20 -21.42 -1.65
CA ARG A 152 -8.01 -20.48 -0.54
C ARG A 152 -7.52 -21.18 0.74
N LYS A 153 -8.01 -22.39 1.02
CA LYS A 153 -7.49 -23.20 2.13
C LYS A 153 -6.02 -23.57 1.89
N VAL A 154 -5.65 -23.93 0.66
CA VAL A 154 -4.26 -24.21 0.30
C VAL A 154 -3.37 -22.98 0.44
N VAL A 155 -3.81 -21.82 -0.04
CA VAL A 155 -3.11 -20.53 0.14
C VAL A 155 -2.89 -20.28 1.63
N HIS A 156 -3.94 -20.38 2.45
CA HIS A 156 -3.84 -20.17 3.89
C HIS A 156 -2.84 -21.13 4.54
N LEU A 157 -2.93 -22.44 4.26
CA LEU A 157 -2.04 -23.45 4.81
C LEU A 157 -0.57 -23.22 4.43
N ARG A 158 -0.30 -22.68 3.23
CA ARG A 158 1.07 -22.39 2.76
C ARG A 158 1.61 -21.07 3.29
N VAL A 159 0.77 -20.03 3.30
CA VAL A 159 1.18 -18.65 3.64
C VAL A 159 1.24 -18.44 5.15
N CYS A 160 0.23 -18.91 5.89
CA CYS A 160 0.06 -18.58 7.29
C CYS A 160 1.27 -18.96 8.17
N PRO A 161 1.86 -20.17 8.05
CA PRO A 161 3.04 -20.54 8.85
C PRO A 161 4.29 -19.71 8.54
N GLN A 162 4.39 -19.16 7.32
CA GLN A 162 5.52 -18.32 6.91
C GLN A 162 5.41 -16.91 7.50
N VAL A 163 4.22 -16.31 7.40
CA VAL A 163 4.00 -14.91 7.78
C VAL A 163 3.74 -14.72 9.27
N THR A 164 3.36 -15.77 10.00
CA THR A 164 3.12 -15.74 11.45
C THR A 164 4.35 -16.07 12.30
N GLN A 165 5.53 -16.14 11.68
CA GLN A 165 6.80 -16.26 12.43
C GLN A 165 6.96 -15.05 13.36
N HIS A 166 7.48 -15.29 14.57
CA HIS A 166 7.64 -14.27 15.60
C HIS A 166 8.40 -13.03 15.08
N ARG A 167 9.48 -13.20 14.33
CA ARG A 167 10.23 -12.09 13.72
C ARG A 167 9.41 -11.25 12.73
N ILE A 168 8.55 -11.88 11.93
CA ILE A 168 7.71 -11.19 10.94
C ILE A 168 6.59 -10.44 11.66
N TRP A 169 5.99 -11.09 12.65
CA TRP A 169 5.00 -10.49 13.54
C TRP A 169 5.53 -9.23 14.24
N THR A 170 6.63 -9.37 14.98
CA THR A 170 7.25 -8.28 15.74
C THR A 170 7.77 -7.18 14.81
N GLY A 171 8.34 -7.56 13.66
CA GLY A 171 8.78 -6.61 12.65
C GLY A 171 7.63 -5.80 12.06
N ALA A 172 6.50 -6.43 11.74
CA ALA A 172 5.31 -5.74 11.24
C ALA A 172 4.73 -4.77 12.29
N LEU A 173 4.67 -5.16 13.56
CA LEU A 173 4.25 -4.26 14.64
C LEU A 173 5.16 -3.03 14.76
N LYS A 174 6.49 -3.24 14.68
CA LYS A 174 7.46 -2.14 14.69
C LYS A 174 7.27 -1.21 13.50
N GLU A 175 7.07 -1.76 12.32
CA GLU A 175 6.81 -0.96 11.11
C GLU A 175 5.55 -0.10 11.26
N VAL A 176 4.44 -0.67 11.78
CA VAL A 176 3.22 0.11 12.06
C VAL A 176 3.52 1.26 13.04
N LEU A 177 4.21 0.99 14.14
CA LEU A 177 4.52 2.01 15.14
C LEU A 177 5.51 3.07 14.65
N ASN A 178 6.49 2.71 13.82
CA ASN A 178 7.40 3.65 13.18
C ASN A 178 6.64 4.58 12.23
N ASP A 179 5.71 4.02 11.44
CA ASP A 179 4.82 4.78 10.56
C ASP A 179 3.96 5.78 11.37
N PHE A 180 3.45 5.36 12.54
CA PHE A 180 2.78 6.27 13.49
C PHE A 180 3.71 7.39 13.98
N ALA A 181 4.93 7.05 14.40
CA ALA A 181 5.89 7.99 14.97
C ALA A 181 6.22 9.12 13.99
N VAL A 182 6.52 8.77 12.74
CA VAL A 182 6.87 9.75 11.69
C VAL A 182 5.76 10.78 11.49
N ASP A 183 4.51 10.34 11.38
CA ASP A 183 3.39 11.25 11.13
C ASP A 183 2.99 12.02 12.41
N LEU A 184 3.15 11.43 13.60
CA LEU A 184 2.97 12.14 14.89
C LEU A 184 4.02 13.23 15.11
N ASP A 185 5.28 12.98 14.77
CA ASP A 185 6.36 13.97 14.88
C ASP A 185 6.11 15.17 13.95
N PHE A 186 5.67 14.89 12.72
CA PHE A 186 5.25 15.92 11.77
C PHE A 186 4.10 16.77 12.33
N LEU A 187 3.06 16.13 12.85
CA LEU A 187 1.91 16.81 13.46
C LEU A 187 2.30 17.64 14.70
N SER A 188 3.20 17.13 15.52
CA SER A 188 3.74 17.84 16.70
C SER A 188 4.47 19.12 16.30
N SER A 189 5.25 19.07 15.20
CA SER A 189 5.96 20.24 14.68
C SER A 189 5.03 21.35 14.15
N GLN A 190 3.77 21.02 13.83
CA GLN A 190 2.74 21.98 13.40
C GLN A 190 1.95 22.62 14.56
N GLY A 191 2.35 22.38 15.82
CA GLY A 191 1.77 23.05 16.99
C GLY A 191 0.67 22.27 17.71
N LEU A 192 0.65 20.94 17.58
CA LEU A 192 -0.26 20.10 18.36
C LEU A 192 0.17 20.04 19.84
N ASN A 193 -0.80 20.36 20.72
CA ASN A 193 -0.76 20.44 22.18
C ASN A 193 -0.21 19.18 22.90
N ASN A 194 -0.09 19.26 24.23
CA ASN A 194 0.29 18.19 25.17
C ASN A 194 -0.21 16.77 24.83
N ASP A 195 -1.35 16.62 24.17
CA ASP A 195 -1.89 15.36 23.67
C ASP A 195 -0.97 14.63 22.68
N ALA A 196 -0.21 15.36 21.85
CA ALA A 196 0.75 14.78 20.91
C ALA A 196 1.98 14.19 21.63
N LEU A 197 2.42 14.81 22.73
CA LEU A 197 3.47 14.26 23.58
C LEU A 197 3.05 12.93 24.21
N LEU A 198 1.81 12.84 24.71
CA LEU A 198 1.27 11.60 25.26
C LEU A 198 1.19 10.49 24.19
N ARG A 199 0.67 10.80 23.00
CA ARG A 199 0.63 9.87 21.85
C ARG A 199 2.02 9.36 21.49
N GLY A 200 3.00 10.26 21.39
CA GLY A 200 4.39 9.91 21.10
C GLY A 200 5.02 9.03 22.19
N GLN A 201 4.73 9.29 23.47
CA GLN A 201 5.20 8.47 24.59
C GLN A 201 4.65 7.04 24.54
N ILE A 202 3.38 6.86 24.17
CA ILE A 202 2.79 5.52 24.01
C ILE A 202 3.50 4.77 22.89
N VAL A 203 3.69 5.40 21.72
CA VAL A 203 4.40 4.79 20.57
C VAL A 203 5.83 4.41 20.95
N HIS A 204 6.56 5.32 21.62
CA HIS A 204 7.92 5.06 22.08
C HIS A 204 7.98 3.89 23.07
N SER A 205 7.05 3.81 24.01
CA SER A 205 6.96 2.74 25.00
C SER A 205 6.71 1.38 24.33
N CYS A 206 5.79 1.33 23.35
CA CYS A 206 5.55 0.14 22.52
C CYS A 206 6.82 -0.30 21.76
N LEU A 207 7.50 0.64 21.09
CA LEU A 207 8.71 0.35 20.31
C LEU A 207 9.85 -0.16 21.19
N LYS A 208 10.03 0.44 22.37
CA LYS A 208 11.02 -0.01 23.36
C LYS A 208 10.73 -1.44 23.80
N PHE A 209 9.49 -1.74 24.17
CA PHE A 209 9.08 -3.09 24.56
C PHE A 209 9.32 -4.13 23.46
N LEU A 210 8.93 -3.84 22.21
CA LEU A 210 9.16 -4.75 21.08
C LEU A 210 10.65 -4.92 20.75
N THR A 211 11.49 -3.95 21.10
CA THR A 211 12.95 -4.05 20.92
C THR A 211 13.57 -4.94 21.99
N GLU A 212 13.14 -4.81 23.25
CA GLU A 212 13.58 -5.68 24.35
C GLU A 212 13.24 -7.16 24.09
N ILE A 213 12.10 -7.45 23.43
CA ILE A 213 11.71 -8.81 23.01
C ILE A 213 12.52 -9.32 21.81
N GLY A 214 13.00 -8.43 20.94
CA GLY A 214 13.72 -8.81 19.71
C GLY A 214 15.12 -9.39 19.94
N VAL A 215 15.70 -9.19 21.14
CA VAL A 215 17.10 -9.52 21.48
C VAL A 215 17.39 -11.04 21.47
N PHE A 216 16.37 -11.90 21.39
CA PHE A 216 16.56 -13.35 21.25
C PHE A 216 16.91 -13.83 19.85
N SER A 217 16.77 -12.96 18.84
CA SER A 217 16.90 -13.33 17.43
C SER A 217 18.28 -13.11 16.81
N ASP A 218 19.26 -12.62 17.59
CA ASP A 218 20.64 -12.51 17.13
C ASP A 218 21.30 -13.88 17.03
N THR A 219 21.41 -14.35 15.78
CA THR A 219 22.12 -15.58 15.40
C THR A 219 23.60 -15.57 15.83
N GLU A 220 24.20 -14.39 16.04
CA GLU A 220 25.58 -14.24 16.50
C GLU A 220 25.75 -14.37 18.02
N SER A 221 24.65 -14.33 18.81
CA SER A 221 24.68 -14.59 20.25
C SER A 221 24.36 -16.05 20.55
N SER A 222 25.02 -16.96 19.85
CA SER A 222 24.92 -18.43 20.01
C SER A 222 25.64 -18.94 21.26
N SER A 223 25.47 -18.27 22.40
CA SER A 223 25.86 -18.84 23.68
C SER A 223 24.73 -19.73 24.19
N TRP A 224 24.87 -21.04 24.00
CA TRP A 224 24.02 -22.06 24.63
C TRP A 224 24.14 -22.05 26.18
N MET A 225 24.89 -21.10 26.73
CA MET A 225 25.19 -20.88 28.15
C MET A 225 24.61 -19.58 28.71
N LYS A 226 23.57 -18.97 28.12
CA LYS A 226 22.81 -17.93 28.85
C LYS A 226 22.10 -18.58 30.05
N LEU A 227 22.79 -18.58 31.19
CA LEU A 227 22.23 -18.92 32.49
C LEU A 227 21.02 -18.03 32.72
N SER A 228 19.90 -18.64 33.13
CA SER A 228 18.74 -17.89 33.63
C SER A 228 19.23 -16.86 34.65
N PRO A 229 18.77 -15.59 34.59
CA PRO A 229 19.20 -14.58 35.54
C PRO A 229 18.92 -15.09 36.96
N SER A 230 19.93 -15.04 37.83
CA SER A 230 19.78 -15.47 39.22
C SER A 230 18.68 -14.67 39.88
N LYS A 231 17.59 -15.34 40.28
CA LYS A 231 16.45 -14.86 41.10
C LYS A 231 16.46 -13.36 41.34
N MET A 232 16.13 -12.59 40.30
CA MET A 232 15.73 -11.21 40.51
C MET A 232 14.33 -11.29 41.13
N LEU A 233 14.16 -10.67 42.29
CA LEU A 233 12.87 -10.54 42.99
C LEU A 233 11.77 -10.30 41.95
N ALA A 234 10.74 -11.15 41.97
CA ALA A 234 9.67 -11.21 40.99
C ALA A 234 9.38 -9.84 40.36
N SER A 235 10.02 -9.56 39.22
CA SER A 235 9.57 -8.50 38.35
C SER A 235 8.21 -8.98 37.89
N ASP A 236 7.18 -8.23 38.22
CA ASP A 236 5.82 -8.49 37.79
C ASP A 236 5.87 -8.90 36.31
N PRO A 237 5.38 -10.09 35.93
CA PRO A 237 5.44 -10.53 34.54
C PRO A 237 4.75 -9.45 33.71
N ARG A 238 5.52 -8.75 32.86
CA ARG A 238 5.01 -7.72 31.92
C ARG A 238 4.12 -8.40 30.89
N LYS A 239 2.95 -8.85 31.34
CA LYS A 239 2.08 -9.77 30.62
C LYS A 239 1.22 -8.94 29.68
N TRP A 240 1.70 -8.80 28.45
CA TRP A 240 1.01 -8.13 27.34
C TRP A 240 0.45 -6.73 27.63
N ASP A 241 1.23 -5.89 28.33
CA ASP A 241 0.97 -4.45 28.37
C ASP A 241 0.88 -3.85 26.96
N VAL A 242 1.47 -4.49 25.94
CA VAL A 242 1.36 -4.07 24.52
C VAL A 242 -0.07 -4.01 24.03
N LEU A 243 -0.92 -4.98 24.39
CA LEU A 243 -2.31 -4.94 23.94
C LEU A 243 -3.03 -3.73 24.56
N VAL A 244 -2.73 -3.42 25.84
CA VAL A 244 -3.26 -2.24 26.53
C VAL A 244 -2.72 -0.97 25.87
N MET A 245 -1.40 -0.87 25.67
CA MET A 245 -0.77 0.29 25.01
C MET A 245 -1.29 0.50 23.59
N PHE A 246 -1.56 -0.57 22.82
CA PHE A 246 -2.20 -0.45 21.50
C PHE A 246 -3.65 0.03 21.59
N ASN A 247 -4.42 -0.43 22.59
CA ASN A 247 -5.77 0.08 22.82
C ASN A 247 -5.74 1.57 23.15
N ASP A 248 -4.83 1.99 24.03
CA ASP A 248 -4.67 3.40 24.41
C ASP A 248 -4.23 4.23 23.20
N LEU A 249 -3.30 3.72 22.38
CA LEU A 249 -2.86 4.38 21.15
C LEU A 249 -4.01 4.56 20.16
N ILE A 250 -4.81 3.53 19.93
CA ILE A 250 -5.99 3.59 19.05
C ILE A 250 -6.98 4.63 19.59
N GLU A 251 -7.31 4.56 20.88
CA GLU A 251 -8.30 5.45 21.50
C GLU A 251 -7.86 6.91 21.49
N CYS A 252 -6.59 7.20 21.77
CA CYS A 252 -6.07 8.57 21.78
C CYS A 252 -5.90 9.17 20.37
N CYS A 253 -5.72 8.33 19.33
CA CYS A 253 -5.54 8.76 17.95
C CYS A 253 -6.82 8.71 17.09
N LYS A 254 -7.87 7.98 17.48
CA LYS A 254 -9.04 7.74 16.60
C LYS A 254 -9.80 8.97 16.11
N LYS A 255 -9.70 10.09 16.85
CA LYS A 255 -10.36 11.37 16.49
C LYS A 255 -9.55 12.18 15.48
N GLU A 256 -8.26 11.88 15.32
CA GLU A 256 -7.38 12.59 14.41
C GLU A 256 -7.52 12.01 13.00
N VAL A 257 -8.17 12.75 12.11
CA VAL A 257 -8.45 12.31 10.73
C VAL A 257 -7.16 12.00 9.98
N ARG A 258 -6.09 12.77 10.22
CA ARG A 258 -4.79 12.59 9.58
C ARG A 258 -4.09 11.28 9.98
N LEU A 259 -4.46 10.70 11.12
CA LEU A 259 -3.92 9.41 11.63
C LEU A 259 -4.84 8.22 11.36
N LYS A 260 -6.00 8.42 10.70
CA LYS A 260 -7.00 7.38 10.49
C LYS A 260 -6.44 6.11 9.84
N PHE A 261 -5.52 6.26 8.88
CA PHE A 261 -4.85 5.13 8.24
C PHE A 261 -4.06 4.29 9.25
N HIS A 262 -3.27 4.95 10.10
CA HIS A 262 -2.46 4.31 11.12
C HIS A 262 -3.33 3.64 12.18
N VAL A 263 -4.38 4.31 12.64
CA VAL A 263 -5.36 3.76 13.57
C VAL A 263 -5.97 2.48 13.02
N ALA A 264 -6.41 2.48 11.76
CA ALA A 264 -6.93 1.28 11.10
C ALA A 264 -5.88 0.15 11.06
N LYS A 265 -4.60 0.46 10.84
CA LYS A 265 -3.52 -0.53 10.85
C LYS A 265 -3.24 -1.08 12.25
N ALA A 266 -3.25 -0.24 13.29
CA ALA A 266 -3.16 -0.70 14.68
C ALA A 266 -4.34 -1.59 15.06
N GLU A 267 -5.57 -1.25 14.66
CA GLU A 267 -6.75 -2.09 14.88
C GLU A 267 -6.65 -3.46 14.19
N ILE A 268 -6.13 -3.49 12.96
CA ILE A 268 -5.87 -4.75 12.25
C ILE A 268 -4.85 -5.59 13.01
N MET A 269 -3.77 -4.98 13.51
CA MET A 269 -2.75 -5.71 14.27
C MET A 269 -3.22 -6.11 15.68
N LYS A 270 -4.20 -5.42 16.25
CA LYS A 270 -4.84 -5.79 17.52
C LYS A 270 -5.52 -7.16 17.45
N GLU A 271 -6.05 -7.56 16.29
CA GLU A 271 -6.59 -8.91 16.06
C GLU A 271 -5.55 -9.99 16.44
N GLY A 272 -4.33 -9.88 15.92
CA GLY A 272 -3.25 -10.82 16.22
C GLY A 272 -2.81 -10.75 17.69
N LEU A 273 -2.71 -9.55 18.27
CA LEU A 273 -2.38 -9.37 19.70
C LEU A 273 -3.40 -10.06 20.61
N LEU A 274 -4.70 -9.98 20.29
CA LEU A 274 -5.76 -10.64 21.06
C LEU A 274 -5.62 -12.17 21.05
N HIS A 275 -5.19 -12.76 19.93
CA HIS A 275 -5.00 -14.21 19.82
C HIS A 275 -3.79 -14.73 20.61
N ILE A 276 -2.81 -13.88 20.89
CA ILE A 276 -1.59 -14.26 21.61
C ILE A 276 -1.52 -13.73 23.04
N LYS A 277 -2.55 -13.02 23.52
CA LYS A 277 -2.62 -12.41 24.86
C LYS A 277 -2.29 -13.33 26.04
N ASP A 278 -2.43 -14.64 25.89
CA ASP A 278 -2.15 -15.61 26.96
C ASP A 278 -0.74 -16.23 26.86
N VAL A 279 0.06 -15.86 25.85
CA VAL A 279 1.45 -16.37 25.69
C VAL A 279 2.38 -15.47 26.47
N SER A 280 2.93 -15.88 27.62
CA SER A 280 3.94 -15.06 28.30
C SER A 280 5.11 -14.77 27.34
N VAL A 281 5.52 -13.51 27.22
CA VAL A 281 6.79 -13.14 26.59
C VAL A 281 7.64 -12.53 27.69
N ASP A 282 8.52 -13.34 28.25
CA ASP A 282 9.38 -12.93 29.35
C ASP A 282 10.82 -12.90 28.86
N ASN A 283 11.46 -11.73 28.97
CA ASN A 283 12.82 -11.50 28.50
C ASN A 283 13.89 -12.13 29.42
N SER A 284 13.49 -12.69 30.56
CA SER A 284 14.36 -13.36 31.53
C SER A 284 14.46 -14.87 31.33
N VAL A 285 13.73 -15.43 30.36
CA VAL A 285 13.69 -16.89 30.14
C VAL A 285 14.87 -17.39 29.30
N GLY A 286 15.29 -18.62 29.57
CA GLY A 286 16.35 -19.27 28.80
C GLY A 286 15.95 -19.54 27.34
N TYR A 287 16.95 -19.74 26.47
CA TYR A 287 16.77 -19.91 25.01
C TYR A 287 15.69 -20.93 24.61
N LYS A 288 15.62 -22.08 25.29
CA LYS A 288 14.62 -23.12 25.00
C LYS A 288 13.18 -22.65 25.25
N GLU A 289 12.98 -21.87 26.31
CA GLU A 289 11.68 -21.33 26.67
C GLU A 289 11.28 -20.20 25.71
N ALA A 290 12.23 -19.36 25.30
CA ALA A 290 12.01 -18.34 24.27
C ALA A 290 11.56 -18.98 22.95
N GLN A 291 12.25 -20.03 22.48
CA GLN A 291 11.83 -20.78 21.29
C GLN A 291 10.45 -21.44 21.44
N HIS A 292 10.13 -21.93 22.64
CA HIS A 292 8.81 -22.47 22.93
C HIS A 292 7.73 -21.40 22.78
N GLN A 293 7.95 -20.22 23.35
CA GLN A 293 7.05 -19.06 23.24
C GLN A 293 6.88 -18.61 21.79
N GLU A 294 7.95 -18.51 21.01
CA GLU A 294 7.88 -18.18 19.57
C GLU A 294 7.07 -19.22 18.79
N SER A 295 7.26 -20.50 19.09
CA SER A 295 6.49 -21.59 18.47
C SER A 295 5.01 -21.52 18.85
N LEU A 296 4.69 -21.16 20.09
CA LEU A 296 3.32 -20.94 20.55
C LEU A 296 2.67 -19.75 19.85
N VAL A 297 3.36 -18.60 19.71
CA VAL A 297 2.88 -17.44 18.95
C VAL A 297 2.54 -17.85 17.52
N ARG A 298 3.48 -18.49 16.82
CA ARG A 298 3.26 -18.97 15.45
C ARG A 298 2.07 -19.93 15.39
N LYS A 299 1.98 -20.90 16.29
CA LYS A 299 0.90 -21.90 16.32
C LYS A 299 -0.47 -21.25 16.55
N LYS A 300 -0.57 -20.31 17.50
CA LYS A 300 -1.82 -19.61 17.80
C LYS A 300 -2.25 -18.72 16.65
N LEU A 301 -1.36 -17.87 16.14
CA LEU A 301 -1.65 -16.99 15.00
C LEU A 301 -2.01 -17.80 13.76
N SER A 302 -1.25 -18.88 13.46
CA SER A 302 -1.54 -19.74 12.31
C SER A 302 -2.92 -20.39 12.34
N LYS A 303 -3.38 -20.76 13.54
CA LYS A 303 -4.68 -21.40 13.75
C LYS A 303 -5.84 -20.41 13.77
N MET A 304 -5.63 -19.23 14.37
CA MET A 304 -6.71 -18.28 14.65
C MET A 304 -6.91 -17.25 13.54
N LEU A 305 -5.84 -16.80 12.88
CA LEU A 305 -5.95 -15.86 11.77
C LEU A 305 -6.43 -16.60 10.52
N GLY A 306 -7.67 -16.36 10.13
CA GLY A 306 -8.26 -16.97 8.93
C GLY A 306 -7.78 -16.32 7.63
N HIS A 307 -8.13 -16.93 6.48
CA HIS A 307 -7.81 -16.38 5.15
C HIS A 307 -8.34 -14.95 4.95
N SER A 308 -9.49 -14.62 5.52
CA SER A 308 -10.10 -13.29 5.42
C SER A 308 -9.52 -12.25 6.38
N SER A 309 -8.62 -12.65 7.27
CA SER A 309 -8.01 -11.73 8.22
C SER A 309 -7.23 -10.64 7.48
N ARG A 310 -7.36 -9.38 7.91
CA ARG A 310 -6.50 -8.29 7.43
C ARG A 310 -5.15 -8.31 8.14
N CYS A 311 -5.10 -8.92 9.33
CA CYS A 311 -3.88 -9.08 10.10
C CYS A 311 -2.89 -10.00 9.35
N ILE A 312 -3.33 -11.18 8.91
CA ILE A 312 -2.48 -12.08 8.10
C ILE A 312 -1.99 -11.42 6.82
N PHE A 313 -2.84 -10.59 6.18
CA PHE A 313 -2.45 -9.87 4.97
C PHE A 313 -1.40 -8.78 5.26
N THR A 314 -1.53 -8.06 6.37
CA THR A 314 -0.53 -7.09 6.82
C THR A 314 0.82 -7.77 7.10
N LEU A 315 0.79 -8.96 7.72
CA LEU A 315 2.00 -9.77 7.91
C LEU A 315 2.60 -10.25 6.59
N LEU A 316 1.77 -10.61 5.60
CA LEU A 316 2.22 -10.97 4.26
C LEU A 316 2.91 -9.80 3.55
N LEU A 317 2.34 -8.59 3.63
CA LEU A 317 2.96 -7.40 3.06
C LEU A 317 4.34 -7.14 3.68
N TYR A 318 4.44 -7.28 5.01
CA TYR A 318 5.71 -7.12 5.70
C TYR A 318 6.71 -8.23 5.32
N TYR A 319 6.26 -9.47 5.22
CA TYR A 319 7.10 -10.59 4.79
C TYR A 319 7.68 -10.40 3.38
N LEU A 320 6.87 -9.94 2.43
CA LEU A 320 7.30 -9.79 1.03
C LEU A 320 8.10 -8.51 0.78
N TYR A 321 7.75 -7.40 1.44
CA TYR A 321 8.23 -6.08 1.08
C TYR A 321 8.81 -5.27 2.23
N GLY A 322 8.76 -5.78 3.47
CA GLY A 322 9.16 -5.04 4.67
C GLY A 322 8.27 -3.84 4.97
N ARG A 323 7.04 -3.81 4.42
CA ARG A 323 6.09 -2.69 4.57
C ARG A 323 4.73 -3.23 4.97
N VAL A 324 3.99 -2.47 5.78
CA VAL A 324 2.66 -2.85 6.28
C VAL A 324 1.51 -2.11 5.60
N VAL A 325 1.86 -1.21 4.69
CA VAL A 325 0.93 -0.30 4.04
C VAL A 325 0.15 -1.02 2.94
N ASP A 326 -1.18 -0.86 2.93
CA ASP A 326 -2.04 -1.44 1.87
C ASP A 326 -1.63 -0.89 0.51
N ILE A 327 -1.84 -1.68 -0.55
CA ILE A 327 -1.41 -1.31 -1.90
C ILE A 327 -2.61 -0.76 -2.67
N GLU A 328 -2.48 0.46 -3.16
CA GLU A 328 -3.47 1.09 -4.03
C GLU A 328 -3.14 0.88 -5.50
N VAL A 329 -4.18 0.59 -6.27
CA VAL A 329 -4.14 0.40 -7.71
C VAL A 329 -5.23 1.28 -8.31
N ASP A 330 -4.84 2.28 -9.12
CA ASP A 330 -5.77 3.27 -9.67
C ASP A 330 -6.77 2.65 -10.66
N MET A 331 -6.33 1.61 -11.38
CA MET A 331 -7.18 0.80 -12.26
C MET A 331 -6.86 -0.68 -12.09
N ARG A 332 -7.80 -1.44 -11.54
CA ARG A 332 -7.57 -2.83 -11.13
C ARG A 332 -7.23 -3.81 -12.26
N GLY A 333 -7.55 -3.46 -13.50
CA GLY A 333 -7.30 -4.27 -14.68
C GLY A 333 -7.99 -5.63 -14.63
N GLY A 334 -7.32 -6.67 -15.13
CA GLY A 334 -7.90 -8.00 -15.26
C GLY A 334 -6.89 -9.10 -15.53
N VAL A 335 -7.39 -10.34 -15.56
CA VAL A 335 -6.63 -11.51 -16.02
C VAL A 335 -7.15 -11.92 -17.39
N TYR A 336 -6.24 -12.02 -18.35
CA TYR A 336 -6.53 -12.48 -19.70
C TYR A 336 -5.83 -13.81 -19.97
N ALA A 337 -6.56 -14.77 -20.53
CA ALA A 337 -5.99 -16.04 -20.97
C ALA A 337 -5.47 -15.89 -22.41
N ASN A 338 -4.18 -16.09 -22.59
CA ASN A 338 -3.53 -15.99 -23.90
C ASN A 338 -3.57 -17.35 -24.59
N GLY A 339 -4.67 -17.65 -25.29
CA GLY A 339 -4.85 -18.86 -26.08
C GLY A 339 -4.92 -20.16 -25.24
N SER A 340 -4.69 -21.30 -25.92
CA SER A 340 -4.80 -22.65 -25.34
C SER A 340 -3.60 -23.10 -24.50
N ASP A 341 -2.52 -22.33 -24.46
CA ASP A 341 -1.21 -22.75 -23.94
C ASP A 341 -1.07 -22.63 -22.40
N GLY A 342 -2.16 -22.34 -21.69
CA GLY A 342 -2.10 -22.12 -20.24
C GLY A 342 -1.24 -20.93 -19.84
N LYS A 343 -1.13 -19.92 -20.71
CA LYS A 343 -0.46 -18.64 -20.43
C LYS A 343 -1.50 -17.61 -20.05
N PHE A 344 -1.36 -17.02 -18.88
CA PHE A 344 -2.24 -15.96 -18.39
C PHE A 344 -1.46 -14.67 -18.27
N CYS A 345 -2.12 -13.55 -18.55
CA CYS A 345 -1.57 -12.22 -18.35
C CYS A 345 -2.41 -11.47 -17.34
N LEU A 346 -1.81 -11.08 -16.21
CA LEU A 346 -2.39 -10.13 -15.28
C LEU A 346 -1.90 -8.72 -15.66
N PHE A 347 -2.85 -7.80 -15.84
CA PHE A 347 -2.53 -6.41 -16.10
C PHE A 347 -3.20 -5.50 -15.05
N MET A 348 -2.47 -4.47 -14.60
CA MET A 348 -2.95 -3.48 -13.63
C MET A 348 -2.46 -2.09 -14.00
N GLY A 349 -3.21 -1.08 -13.53
CA GLY A 349 -3.06 0.28 -14.00
C GLY A 349 -2.79 1.32 -12.92
N ARG A 350 -1.97 2.32 -13.26
CA ARG A 350 -1.66 3.48 -12.41
C ARG A 350 -1.74 4.79 -13.19
N ILE A 351 -2.22 5.84 -12.54
CA ILE A 351 -2.33 7.17 -13.12
C ILE A 351 -1.19 8.03 -12.57
N LEU A 352 -0.47 8.72 -13.46
CA LEU A 352 0.65 9.59 -13.12
C LEU A 352 0.30 11.03 -13.45
N THR A 353 0.75 11.95 -12.60
CA THR A 353 0.60 13.41 -12.81
C THR A 353 1.73 14.01 -13.64
N SER A 354 2.84 13.30 -13.83
CA SER A 354 3.92 13.68 -14.74
C SER A 354 4.65 12.46 -15.30
N ASP A 355 5.33 12.65 -16.44
CA ASP A 355 6.12 11.63 -17.14
C ASP A 355 7.59 11.59 -16.71
N SER A 356 7.94 12.39 -15.69
CA SER A 356 9.28 12.43 -15.13
C SER A 356 9.76 11.03 -14.72
N GLU A 357 11.03 10.74 -14.95
CA GLU A 357 11.61 9.42 -14.64
C GLU A 357 11.43 9.03 -13.16
N LYS A 358 11.45 10.01 -12.25
CA LYS A 358 11.16 9.78 -10.83
C LYS A 358 9.71 9.30 -10.63
N MET A 359 8.74 9.97 -11.25
CA MET A 359 7.32 9.59 -11.16
C MET A 359 7.08 8.22 -11.78
N VAL A 360 7.57 7.99 -13.00
CA VAL A 360 7.44 6.70 -13.69
C VAL A 360 8.10 5.59 -12.90
N GLY A 361 9.30 5.81 -12.36
CA GLY A 361 10.02 4.83 -11.54
C GLY A 361 9.26 4.45 -10.25
N ARG A 362 8.61 5.42 -9.59
CA ARG A 362 7.72 5.15 -8.44
C ARG A 362 6.48 4.38 -8.88
N GLY A 363 5.92 4.78 -10.01
CA GLY A 363 4.80 4.13 -10.68
C GLY A 363 5.01 2.63 -10.88
N VAL A 364 6.13 2.30 -11.54
CA VAL A 364 6.58 0.93 -11.79
C VAL A 364 6.76 0.15 -10.49
N LYS A 365 7.46 0.72 -9.49
CA LYS A 365 7.71 0.03 -8.21
C LYS A 365 6.41 -0.29 -7.45
N GLN A 366 5.41 0.59 -7.48
CA GLN A 366 4.13 0.32 -6.82
C GLN A 366 3.33 -0.76 -7.55
N LEU A 367 3.24 -0.67 -8.88
CA LEU A 367 2.56 -1.69 -9.68
C LEU A 367 3.25 -3.05 -9.58
N ASP A 368 4.59 -3.09 -9.56
CA ASP A 368 5.36 -4.33 -9.34
C ASP A 368 4.98 -5.00 -8.01
N ARG A 369 4.88 -4.23 -6.91
CA ARG A 369 4.43 -4.78 -5.62
C ARG A 369 2.99 -5.29 -5.68
N ALA A 370 2.09 -4.55 -6.33
CA ALA A 370 0.70 -4.98 -6.50
C ALA A 370 0.62 -6.31 -7.27
N LEU A 371 1.16 -6.32 -8.50
CA LEU A 371 1.19 -7.49 -9.38
C LEU A 371 1.89 -8.68 -8.73
N GLY A 372 2.97 -8.44 -7.98
CA GLY A 372 3.72 -9.45 -7.24
C GLY A 372 2.88 -10.18 -6.19
N ILE A 373 1.97 -9.49 -5.48
CA ILE A 373 1.06 -10.15 -4.52
C ILE A 373 0.11 -11.09 -5.25
N PHE A 374 -0.44 -10.66 -6.39
CA PHE A 374 -1.38 -11.48 -7.15
C PHE A 374 -0.68 -12.70 -7.74
N LYS A 375 0.54 -12.54 -8.25
CA LYS A 375 1.37 -13.67 -8.69
C LYS A 375 1.69 -14.63 -7.55
N PHE A 376 2.07 -14.10 -6.40
CA PHE A 376 2.33 -14.91 -5.21
C PHE A 376 1.09 -15.73 -4.82
N VAL A 377 -0.11 -15.11 -4.77
CA VAL A 377 -1.35 -15.83 -4.45
C VAL A 377 -1.71 -16.86 -5.53
N TRP A 378 -1.51 -16.55 -6.81
CA TRP A 378 -1.70 -17.48 -7.93
C TRP A 378 -0.87 -18.76 -7.76
N GLU A 379 0.42 -18.61 -7.46
CA GLU A 379 1.36 -19.71 -7.24
C GLU A 379 1.02 -20.49 -5.95
N MET A 380 0.71 -19.79 -4.86
CA MET A 380 0.34 -20.42 -3.59
C MET A 380 -0.98 -21.19 -3.70
N ALA A 381 -1.92 -20.72 -4.51
CA ALA A 381 -3.18 -21.40 -4.81
C ALA A 381 -3.01 -22.65 -5.68
N GLY A 382 -1.83 -22.86 -6.27
CA GLY A 382 -1.59 -23.95 -7.21
C GLY A 382 -2.41 -23.79 -8.49
N MET A 383 -2.62 -22.55 -8.93
CA MET A 383 -3.27 -22.27 -10.21
C MET A 383 -2.44 -22.86 -11.35
N LYS A 384 -3.12 -23.46 -12.33
CA LYS A 384 -2.45 -24.02 -13.52
C LYS A 384 -2.05 -22.90 -14.47
N GLY A 385 -0.88 -23.02 -15.06
CA GLY A 385 -0.38 -22.07 -16.05
C GLY A 385 0.46 -20.94 -15.47
N ASN A 386 1.25 -20.32 -16.33
CA ASN A 386 2.14 -19.22 -15.95
C ASN A 386 1.37 -17.90 -15.98
N LEU A 387 1.57 -17.07 -14.95
CA LEU A 387 1.01 -15.72 -14.87
C LEU A 387 2.08 -14.68 -15.20
N ASP A 388 1.99 -14.13 -16.40
CA ASP A 388 2.78 -12.99 -16.86
C ASP A 388 2.20 -11.69 -16.30
N LEU A 389 3.07 -10.73 -15.99
CA LEU A 389 2.69 -9.49 -15.34
C LEU A 389 2.92 -8.29 -16.26
N GLN A 390 1.89 -7.46 -16.41
CA GLN A 390 1.94 -6.22 -17.17
C GLN A 390 1.46 -5.03 -16.34
N GLY A 391 2.28 -4.00 -16.25
CA GLY A 391 1.88 -2.72 -15.65
C GLY A 391 1.52 -1.71 -16.74
N HIS A 392 0.47 -0.93 -16.52
CA HIS A 392 0.07 0.15 -17.42
C HIS A 392 0.05 1.45 -16.62
N MET A 393 0.76 2.46 -17.09
CA MET A 393 0.78 3.78 -16.51
C MET A 393 0.23 4.77 -17.53
N TRP A 394 -0.56 5.73 -17.08
CA TRP A 394 -1.08 6.78 -17.95
C TRP A 394 -0.63 8.13 -17.46
N CYS A 395 -0.12 8.93 -18.38
CA CYS A 395 0.27 10.30 -18.13
C CYS A 395 -0.25 11.17 -19.27
N VAL A 396 -0.83 12.31 -18.90
CA VAL A 396 -1.34 13.29 -19.86
C VAL A 396 -0.16 13.96 -20.57
N GLY A 397 -0.21 14.01 -21.90
CA GLY A 397 0.84 14.65 -22.71
C GLY A 397 2.16 13.88 -22.83
N ALA A 398 2.28 12.69 -22.23
CA ALA A 398 3.48 11.87 -22.32
C ALA A 398 3.59 11.10 -23.64
N ASP A 399 4.81 10.77 -24.05
CA ASP A 399 5.04 9.82 -25.14
C ASP A 399 4.85 8.38 -24.68
N SER A 400 4.31 7.56 -25.58
CA SER A 400 4.09 6.14 -25.28
C SER A 400 5.40 5.36 -25.38
N ARG A 401 5.73 4.60 -24.34
CA ARG A 401 6.99 3.83 -24.27
C ARG A 401 6.86 2.59 -23.40
N VAL A 402 7.85 1.70 -23.50
CA VAL A 402 7.93 0.47 -22.71
C VAL A 402 9.13 0.52 -21.78
N VAL A 403 8.90 0.14 -20.53
CA VAL A 403 9.89 -0.01 -19.48
C VAL A 403 9.93 -1.46 -19.03
N ARG A 404 11.13 -2.02 -18.87
CA ARG A 404 11.33 -3.37 -18.31
C ARG A 404 11.81 -3.24 -16.87
N TYR A 405 11.18 -3.98 -15.96
CA TYR A 405 11.59 -4.00 -14.56
C TYR A 405 11.38 -5.38 -13.97
N ARG A 406 12.43 -5.97 -13.39
CA ARG A 406 12.43 -7.32 -12.81
C ARG A 406 11.87 -8.42 -13.73
N GLY A 407 12.10 -8.30 -15.03
CA GLY A 407 11.60 -9.24 -16.05
C GLY A 407 10.15 -9.01 -16.49
N ASN A 408 9.41 -8.11 -15.82
CA ASN A 408 8.04 -7.73 -16.19
C ASN A 408 8.02 -6.55 -17.17
N THR A 409 6.92 -6.40 -17.90
CA THR A 409 6.73 -5.34 -18.90
C THR A 409 5.81 -4.26 -18.38
N TYR A 410 6.22 -3.01 -18.52
CA TYR A 410 5.45 -1.84 -18.10
C TYR A 410 5.28 -0.89 -19.27
N PHE A 411 4.05 -0.50 -19.55
CA PHE A 411 3.73 0.46 -20.60
C PHE A 411 3.45 1.82 -19.97
N VAL A 412 4.09 2.87 -20.48
CA VAL A 412 3.70 4.25 -20.21
C VAL A 412 2.90 4.70 -21.42
N HIS A 413 1.65 5.11 -21.20
CA HIS A 413 0.73 5.56 -22.24
C HIS A 413 0.52 7.06 -22.12
N GLY A 414 0.59 7.74 -23.25
CA GLY A 414 0.16 9.13 -23.38
C GLY A 414 -1.36 9.26 -23.45
N ILE A 415 -1.94 10.13 -22.63
CA ILE A 415 -3.34 10.56 -22.81
C ILE A 415 -3.35 11.84 -23.62
N CYS A 416 -3.82 11.73 -24.87
CA CYS A 416 -4.03 12.84 -25.79
C CYS A 416 -5.34 12.61 -26.56
N LEU A 417 -6.25 13.57 -26.50
CA LEU A 417 -7.46 13.62 -27.33
C LEU A 417 -7.27 14.51 -28.56
#